data_AF-A0A3D0RXP7-F1
#
_entry.id   AF-A0A3D0RXP7-F1
#
_cell.length_a   1.000
_cell.length_b   1.000
_cell.length_c   1.000
_cell.angle_alpha   90.00
_cell.angle_beta   90.00
_cell.angle_gamma   90.00
#
_symmetry.space_group_name_H-M   'P 1'
#
loop_
_entity.id
_entity.type
_entity.pdbx_description
1 polymer ?
#
loop_
_entity_poly.entity_id
_entity_poly.type
_entity_poly.pdbx_seq_one_letter_code
_entity_poly.pdbx_strand_id
1 'polypeptide(L)'
;PRRYADYLPSDGFTTLNQVSTIGAFLLGASTLPFLYNVWISRKAPLVEVDDPWGWGRSLEWATSCPPPRHNFVTIPRIRSESPAFDLHHPEIAAIELEENEAAAEGRVADAPNMEGRDTLVQERTETKTETHTDTEREDEDR
;
A
#
# COMPACT_ATOMS: atom_id res chain seq x y z
N PRO A 1 -10.07 -36.34 -14.37
CA PRO A 1 -9.37 -36.79 -13.14
C PRO A 1 -7.89 -36.34 -13.23
N ARG A 2 -7.22 -35.99 -12.12
CA ARG A 2 -5.87 -35.35 -12.11
C ARG A 2 -4.74 -36.37 -11.96
N ARG A 3 -3.51 -35.99 -12.36
CA ARG A 3 -2.26 -36.78 -12.23
C ARG A 3 -2.14 -38.01 -13.18
N TYR A 4 -2.59 -37.88 -14.42
CA TYR A 4 -2.30 -38.87 -15.47
C TYR A 4 -1.03 -38.47 -16.22
N ALA A 5 -0.13 -39.44 -16.43
CA ALA A 5 1.09 -39.23 -17.21
C ALA A 5 0.85 -39.38 -18.72
N ASP A 6 -0.16 -40.17 -19.12
CA ASP A 6 -0.49 -40.45 -20.51
C ASP A 6 -2.02 -40.60 -20.70
N TYR A 7 -2.50 -40.40 -21.93
CA TYR A 7 -3.92 -40.50 -22.32
C TYR A 7 -4.04 -41.08 -23.74
N LEU A 8 -5.16 -41.74 -24.06
CA LEU A 8 -5.33 -42.32 -25.39
C LEU A 8 -5.73 -41.22 -26.40
N PRO A 9 -5.26 -41.28 -27.66
CA PRO A 9 -5.71 -40.34 -28.70
C PRO A 9 -7.23 -40.35 -28.95
N SER A 10 -7.90 -41.46 -28.64
CA SER A 10 -9.37 -41.59 -28.72
C SER A 10 -10.12 -40.74 -27.70
N ASP A 11 -9.45 -40.27 -26.64
CA ASP A 11 -10.08 -39.58 -25.51
C ASP A 11 -10.41 -38.11 -25.83
N GLY A 12 -9.94 -37.58 -26.97
CA GLY A 12 -10.27 -36.23 -27.44
C GLY A 12 -9.59 -35.09 -26.67
N PHE A 13 -8.69 -35.37 -25.72
CA PHE A 13 -8.02 -34.36 -24.90
C PHE A 13 -6.76 -33.75 -25.54
N THR A 14 -6.33 -34.25 -26.70
CA THR A 14 -5.08 -33.84 -27.35
C THR A 14 -4.99 -32.34 -27.60
N THR A 15 -6.04 -31.74 -28.18
CA THR A 15 -6.07 -30.32 -28.53
C THR A 15 -6.04 -29.43 -27.28
N LEU A 16 -6.81 -29.79 -26.24
CA LEU A 16 -6.85 -29.07 -24.98
C LEU A 16 -5.50 -29.11 -24.27
N ASN A 17 -4.84 -30.27 -24.22
CA ASN A 17 -3.49 -30.41 -23.65
C ASN A 17 -2.44 -29.61 -24.44
N GLN A 18 -2.55 -29.54 -25.77
CA GLN A 18 -1.67 -28.72 -26.61
C GLN A 18 -1.83 -27.22 -26.30
N VAL A 19 -3.08 -26.73 -26.22
CA VAL A 19 -3.36 -25.34 -25.85
C VAL A 19 -2.80 -25.02 -24.47
N SER A 20 -3.03 -25.89 -23.48
CA SER A 20 -2.46 -25.72 -22.13
C SER A 20 -0.93 -25.73 -22.13
N THR A 21 -0.30 -26.54 -22.97
CA THR A 21 1.16 -26.58 -23.10
C THR A 21 1.71 -25.27 -23.67
N ILE A 22 1.09 -24.73 -24.72
CA ILE A 22 1.45 -23.42 -25.28
C ILE A 22 1.30 -22.33 -24.22
N GLY A 23 0.17 -22.33 -23.49
CA GLY A 23 -0.05 -21.40 -22.38
C GLY A 23 1.00 -21.52 -21.28
N ALA A 24 1.43 -22.73 -20.93
CA ALA A 24 2.47 -22.96 -19.94
C ALA A 24 3.84 -22.43 -20.40
N PHE A 25 4.20 -22.61 -21.68
CA PHE A 25 5.42 -22.02 -22.23
C PHE A 25 5.37 -20.49 -22.27
N LEU A 26 4.22 -19.90 -22.62
CA LEU A 26 4.03 -18.45 -22.61
C LEU A 26 4.14 -17.89 -21.17
N LEU A 27 3.54 -18.57 -20.19
CA LEU A 27 3.67 -18.21 -18.78
C LEU A 27 5.11 -18.37 -18.28
N GLY A 28 5.83 -19.41 -18.73
CA GLY A 28 7.26 -19.54 -18.46
C GLY A 28 8.07 -18.39 -19.05
N ALA A 29 7.80 -18.03 -20.31
CA ALA A 29 8.48 -16.93 -20.99
C ALA A 29 8.17 -15.56 -20.36
N SER A 30 6.98 -15.35 -19.79
CA SER A 30 6.62 -14.08 -19.13
C SER A 30 7.42 -13.81 -17.85
N THR A 31 8.08 -14.81 -17.27
CA THR A 31 9.01 -14.61 -16.15
C THR A 31 10.29 -13.87 -16.57
N LEU A 32 10.70 -13.95 -17.84
CA LEU A 32 11.91 -13.30 -18.36
C LEU A 32 11.87 -11.77 -18.24
N PRO A 33 10.83 -11.05 -18.73
CA PRO A 33 10.75 -9.60 -18.55
C PRO A 33 10.67 -9.19 -17.06
N PHE A 34 10.02 -10.00 -16.21
CA PHE A 34 10.00 -9.75 -14.76
C PHE A 34 11.41 -9.82 -14.15
N LEU A 35 12.17 -10.87 -14.43
CA LEU A 35 13.54 -11.03 -13.93
C LEU A 35 14.47 -9.94 -14.48
N TYR A 36 14.31 -9.60 -15.76
CA TYR A 36 15.05 -8.50 -16.38
C TYR A 36 14.77 -7.17 -15.69
N ASN A 37 13.50 -6.86 -15.41
CA ASN A 37 13.11 -5.64 -14.70
C ASN A 37 13.72 -5.59 -13.29
N VAL A 38 13.65 -6.69 -12.53
CA VAL A 38 14.27 -6.78 -11.19
C VAL A 38 15.78 -6.55 -11.25
N TRP A 39 16.47 -7.09 -12.26
CA TRP A 39 17.91 -6.90 -12.42
C TRP A 39 18.26 -5.43 -12.67
N ILE A 40 17.54 -4.75 -13.56
CA ILE A 40 17.79 -3.33 -13.83
C ILE A 40 17.46 -2.47 -12.60
N SER A 41 16.29 -2.69 -12.00
CA SER A 41 15.80 -1.89 -10.87
C SER A 41 16.69 -1.97 -9.64
N ARG A 42 17.47 -3.03 -9.46
CA ARG A 42 18.47 -3.11 -8.38
C ARG A 42 19.51 -1.98 -8.44
N LYS A 43 19.78 -1.41 -9.61
CA LYS A 43 20.73 -0.29 -9.80
C LYS A 43 20.05 1.07 -9.90
N ALA A 44 18.72 1.12 -9.76
CA ALA A 44 17.98 2.38 -9.78
C ALA A 44 18.36 3.26 -8.57
N PRO A 45 18.24 4.59 -8.68
CA PRO A 45 18.39 5.49 -7.54
C PRO A 45 17.41 5.14 -6.42
N LEU A 46 17.80 5.42 -5.19
CA LEU A 46 16.95 5.21 -4.02
C LEU A 46 15.78 6.20 -4.03
N VAL A 47 14.64 5.76 -3.51
CA VAL A 47 13.46 6.59 -3.31
C VAL A 47 13.70 7.44 -2.06
N GLU A 48 13.54 8.75 -2.12
CA GLU A 48 13.77 9.65 -0.96
C GLU A 48 12.49 9.94 -0.14
N VAL A 49 11.39 9.25 -0.47
CA VAL A 49 10.06 9.41 0.14
C VAL A 49 9.71 8.16 0.93
N ASP A 50 9.03 8.33 2.06
CA ASP A 50 8.57 7.23 2.92
C ASP A 50 7.54 6.33 2.21
N ASP A 51 6.64 6.92 1.42
CA ASP A 51 5.64 6.22 0.62
C ASP A 51 5.77 6.54 -0.89
N PRO A 52 6.41 5.67 -1.70
CA PRO A 52 6.51 5.83 -3.15
C PRO A 52 5.17 5.73 -3.91
N TRP A 53 4.15 5.13 -3.29
CA TRP A 53 2.82 4.94 -3.91
C TRP A 53 1.81 6.00 -3.48
N GLY A 54 2.12 6.73 -2.41
CA GLY A 54 1.40 7.88 -1.87
C GLY A 54 0.15 7.55 -1.03
N TRP A 55 -0.38 6.33 -1.11
CA TRP A 55 -1.64 5.92 -0.43
C TRP A 55 -1.46 4.64 0.40
N GLY A 56 -0.25 4.38 0.89
CA GLY A 56 0.07 3.26 1.77
C GLY A 56 -0.70 3.33 3.09
N ARG A 57 -1.32 2.21 3.49
CA ARG A 57 -2.18 2.15 4.69
C ARG A 57 -1.43 1.66 5.92
N SER A 58 -0.74 0.54 5.77
CA SER A 58 0.00 -0.18 6.82
C SER A 58 1.21 0.62 7.32
N LEU A 59 1.69 0.29 8.53
CA LEU A 59 2.85 0.94 9.15
C LEU A 59 4.15 0.86 8.34
N GLU A 60 4.25 -0.07 7.39
CA GLU A 60 5.43 -0.19 6.51
C GLU A 60 5.64 1.05 5.63
N TRP A 61 4.60 1.87 5.42
CA TRP A 61 4.64 3.11 4.65
C TRP A 61 4.80 4.38 5.52
N ALA A 62 5.05 4.20 6.81
CA ALA A 62 5.39 5.27 7.75
C ALA A 62 6.90 5.31 8.08
N THR A 63 7.71 4.51 7.40
CA THR A 63 9.17 4.49 7.54
C THR A 63 9.85 4.87 6.23
N SER A 64 11.11 5.30 6.32
CA SER A 64 11.93 5.63 5.15
C SER A 64 12.15 4.44 4.22
N CYS A 65 12.31 4.73 2.93
CA CYS A 65 12.73 3.78 1.90
C CYS A 65 14.20 4.05 1.52
N PRO A 66 15.18 3.21 1.86
CA PRO A 66 15.10 1.90 2.50
C PRO A 66 14.91 2.01 4.02
N PRO A 67 14.30 0.98 4.65
CA PRO A 67 14.05 0.99 6.08
C PRO A 67 15.35 0.96 6.89
N PRO A 68 15.40 1.66 8.03
CA PRO A 68 16.57 1.65 8.91
C PRO A 68 16.75 0.28 9.56
N ARG A 69 17.94 0.02 10.13
CA ARG A 69 18.29 -1.29 10.73
C ARG A 69 17.30 -1.80 11.78
N HIS A 70 16.63 -0.89 12.47
CA HIS A 70 15.65 -1.19 13.52
C HIS A 70 14.20 -0.88 13.09
N ASN A 71 13.94 -0.88 11.78
CA ASN A 71 12.66 -0.64 11.10
C ASN A 71 12.01 0.73 11.29
N PHE A 72 12.05 1.32 12.49
CA PHE A 72 11.41 2.61 12.76
C PHE A 72 12.36 3.55 13.51
N VAL A 73 12.34 4.82 13.12
CA VAL A 73 12.99 5.90 13.90
C VAL A 73 12.02 6.42 14.96
N THR A 74 10.77 6.66 14.56
CA THR A 74 9.66 7.05 15.42
C THR A 74 8.43 6.23 15.03
N ILE A 75 7.64 5.81 16.02
CA ILE A 75 6.42 5.04 15.77
C ILE A 75 5.22 6.01 15.81
N PRO A 76 4.43 6.13 14.73
CA PRO A 76 3.24 6.96 14.75
C PRO A 76 2.17 6.36 15.67
N ARG A 77 1.33 7.21 16.27
CA ARG A 77 0.20 6.78 17.12
C ARG A 77 -0.79 5.96 16.27
N ILE A 78 -1.00 4.68 16.62
CA ILE A 78 -1.86 3.74 15.89
C ILE A 78 -3.28 3.82 16.44
N ARG A 79 -4.20 4.45 15.69
CA ARG A 79 -5.62 4.59 16.06
C ARG A 79 -6.59 4.23 14.95
N SER A 80 -6.07 3.54 13.95
CA SER A 80 -6.82 3.00 12.83
C SER A 80 -6.12 1.77 12.26
N GLU A 81 -6.83 1.05 11.39
CA GLU A 81 -6.26 0.01 10.53
C GLU A 81 -5.29 0.55 9.47
N SER A 82 -5.34 1.87 9.21
CA SER A 82 -4.55 2.57 8.22
C SER A 82 -3.73 3.72 8.83
N PRO A 83 -2.81 3.42 9.77
CA PRO A 83 -2.09 4.44 10.53
C PRO A 83 -1.10 5.27 9.70
N ALA A 84 -0.53 4.72 8.62
CA ALA A 84 0.34 5.48 7.72
C ALA A 84 -0.48 6.44 6.84
N PHE A 85 -1.68 6.02 6.46
CA PHE A 85 -2.60 6.85 5.69
C PHE A 85 -3.07 8.08 6.50
N ASP A 86 -3.50 7.87 7.75
CA ASP A 86 -3.93 8.96 8.64
C ASP A 86 -2.78 9.93 8.99
N LEU A 87 -1.53 9.47 8.90
CA LEU A 87 -0.33 10.30 9.08
C LEU A 87 -0.09 11.22 7.86
N HIS A 88 -0.19 10.70 6.64
CA HIS A 88 0.13 11.43 5.41
C HIS A 88 -1.05 12.29 4.90
N HIS A 89 -2.29 11.80 5.10
CA HIS A 89 -3.54 12.41 4.61
C HIS A 89 -4.55 12.65 5.73
N PRO A 90 -4.21 13.47 6.75
CA PRO A 90 -5.14 13.75 7.85
C PRO A 90 -6.44 14.42 7.37
N GLU A 91 -6.39 15.23 6.32
CA GLU A 91 -7.56 15.87 5.72
C GLU A 91 -8.59 14.88 5.16
N ILE A 92 -8.13 13.78 4.56
CA ILE A 92 -9.02 12.74 4.01
C ILE A 92 -9.54 11.86 5.13
N ALA A 93 -8.72 11.56 6.14
CA ALA A 93 -9.15 10.83 7.33
C ALA A 93 -10.23 11.60 8.12
N ALA A 94 -10.18 12.94 8.11
CA ALA A 94 -11.20 13.78 8.76
C ALA A 94 -12.56 13.67 8.05
N ILE A 95 -12.55 13.75 6.71
CA ILE A 95 -13.74 13.60 5.88
C ILE A 95 -14.35 12.20 6.04
N GLU A 96 -13.52 11.14 6.05
CA GLU A 96 -13.99 9.77 6.27
C GLU A 96 -14.71 9.61 7.61
N LEU A 97 -14.19 10.25 8.67
CA LEU A 97 -14.82 10.22 9.99
C LEU A 97 -16.15 10.98 10.03
N GLU A 98 -16.27 12.10 9.31
CA GLU A 98 -17.51 12.86 9.19
C GLU A 98 -18.57 12.10 8.41
N GLU A 99 -18.18 11.47 7.30
CA GLU A 99 -19.10 10.68 6.46
C GLU A 99 -19.49 9.33 7.10
N ASN A 100 -18.68 8.82 8.04
CA ASN A 100 -18.85 7.49 8.64
C ASN A 100 -18.95 7.54 10.17
N GLU A 101 -19.94 8.27 10.68
CA GLU A 101 -20.23 8.41 12.12
C GLU A 101 -20.34 7.05 12.85
N ALA A 102 -20.90 6.03 12.20
CA ALA A 102 -21.03 4.69 12.76
C ALA A 102 -19.67 4.02 13.06
N ALA A 103 -18.65 4.29 12.23
CA ALA A 103 -17.28 3.84 12.46
C ALA A 103 -16.56 4.71 13.51
N ALA A 104 -16.84 6.02 13.55
CA ALA A 104 -16.30 6.93 14.55
C ALA A 104 -16.76 6.59 15.97
N GLU A 105 -18.02 6.17 16.13
CA GLU A 105 -18.62 5.85 17.43
C GLU A 105 -18.43 4.38 17.84
N GLY A 106 -17.71 3.57 17.04
CA GLY A 106 -17.48 2.15 17.33
C GLY A 106 -18.76 1.30 17.37
N ARG A 107 -19.83 1.73 16.67
CA ARG A 107 -21.13 1.05 16.67
C ARG A 107 -21.16 -0.20 15.78
N VAL A 108 -20.11 -0.44 15.01
CA VAL A 108 -19.94 -1.62 14.16
C VAL A 108 -19.26 -2.72 14.98
N ALA A 109 -19.95 -3.86 15.17
CA ALA A 109 -19.51 -4.94 16.06
C ALA A 109 -18.12 -5.54 15.72
N ASP A 110 -17.70 -5.43 14.46
CA ASP A 110 -16.40 -5.93 13.96
C ASP A 110 -15.39 -4.81 13.65
N ALA A 111 -15.68 -3.56 14.00
CA ALA A 111 -14.74 -2.46 13.77
C ALA A 111 -13.61 -2.46 14.81
N PRO A 112 -12.37 -2.14 14.41
CA PRO A 112 -11.27 -1.93 15.35
C PRO A 112 -11.58 -0.77 16.32
N ASN A 113 -10.94 -0.76 17.50
CA ASN A 113 -11.10 0.35 18.43
C ASN A 113 -10.44 1.62 17.85
N MET A 114 -11.27 2.62 17.51
CA MET A 114 -10.86 3.90 16.90
C MET A 114 -10.83 5.05 17.92
N GLU A 115 -10.94 4.75 19.21
CA GLU A 115 -11.01 5.77 20.26
C GLU A 115 -9.84 6.77 20.17
N GLY A 116 -10.15 8.05 20.01
CA GLY A 116 -9.18 9.13 19.90
C GLY A 116 -8.60 9.33 18.50
N ARG A 117 -9.04 8.59 17.47
CA ARG A 117 -8.63 8.84 16.07
C ARG A 117 -9.05 10.24 15.61
N ASP A 118 -10.27 10.65 15.94
CA ASP A 118 -10.82 11.99 15.70
C ASP A 118 -9.91 13.11 16.23
N THR A 119 -9.50 13.02 17.49
CA THR A 119 -8.62 14.02 18.11
C THR A 119 -7.25 14.08 17.43
N LEU A 120 -6.70 12.92 17.04
CA LEU A 120 -5.41 12.83 16.36
C LEU A 120 -5.45 13.39 14.95
N VAL A 121 -6.53 13.14 14.23
CA VAL A 121 -6.72 13.62 12.86
C VAL A 121 -6.88 15.14 12.86
N GLN A 122 -7.63 15.70 13.81
CA GLN A 122 -7.75 17.14 13.99
C GLN A 122 -6.40 17.79 14.33
N GLU A 123 -5.69 17.29 15.34
CA GLU A 123 -4.35 17.78 15.75
C GLU A 123 -3.38 17.81 14.55
N ARG A 124 -3.41 16.77 13.70
CA ARG A 124 -2.58 16.69 12.49
C ARG A 124 -3.01 17.66 11.40
N THR A 125 -4.31 17.84 11.22
CA THR A 125 -4.86 18.74 10.19
C THR A 125 -4.51 20.20 10.53
N GLU A 126 -4.61 20.57 11.80
CA GLU A 126 -4.18 21.87 12.33
C GLU A 126 -2.67 22.07 12.12
N THR A 127 -1.85 21.12 12.57
CA THR A 127 -0.39 21.19 12.41
C THR A 127 0.04 21.33 10.93
N LYS A 128 -0.62 20.59 10.02
CA LYS A 128 -0.35 20.65 8.58
C LYS A 128 -0.73 22.00 7.98
N THR A 129 -1.84 22.59 8.45
CA THR A 129 -2.30 23.93 8.05
C THR A 129 -1.33 25.01 8.51
N GLU A 130 -0.88 24.97 9.76
CA GLU A 130 0.11 25.91 10.31
C GLU A 130 1.42 25.87 9.51
N THR A 131 1.97 24.67 9.30
CA THR A 131 3.21 24.47 8.52
C THR A 131 3.11 25.03 7.11
N HIS A 132 1.95 24.86 6.45
CA HIS A 132 1.73 25.41 5.11
C HIS A 132 1.71 26.94 5.11
N THR A 133 1.01 27.56 6.06
CA THR A 133 0.93 29.03 6.14
C THR A 133 2.26 29.70 6.50
N ASP A 134 3.12 29.05 7.28
CA ASP A 134 4.44 29.58 7.61
C ASP A 134 5.42 29.48 6.45
N THR A 135 5.33 28.42 5.65
CA THR A 135 6.15 28.28 4.42
C THR A 135 5.80 29.38 3.41
N GLU A 136 4.51 29.71 3.25
CA GLU A 136 4.05 30.78 2.35
C GLU A 136 4.53 32.16 2.79
N ARG A 137 4.56 32.44 4.10
CA ARG A 137 5.07 33.71 4.64
C ARG A 137 6.58 33.88 4.45
N GLU A 138 7.37 32.80 4.61
CA GLU A 138 8.83 32.85 4.41
C GLU A 138 9.22 33.07 2.94
N ASP A 139 8.43 32.58 1.99
CA ASP A 139 8.65 32.80 0.56
C ASP A 139 8.21 34.20 0.10
N GLU A 140 7.25 34.83 0.79
CA GLU A 140 6.82 36.21 0.50
C GLU A 140 7.82 37.27 1.02
N ASP A 141 8.60 36.93 2.05
CA ASP A 141 9.63 37.80 2.66
C ASP A 141 11.04 37.67 2.00
N ARG A 142 11.22 36.83 0.97
CA ARG A 142 12.49 36.64 0.22
C ARG A 142 12.52 37.35 -1.13
#